data_AF-A0AAN9YWI6-F1
#
_entry.id   AF-A0AAN9YWI6-F1
#
_cell.length_a   1.000
_cell.length_b   1.000
_cell.length_c   1.000
_cell.angle_alpha   90.00
_cell.angle_beta   90.00
_cell.angle_gamma   90.00
#
_symmetry.space_group_name_H-M   'P 1'
#
loop_
_entity.id
_entity.type
_entity.pdbx_description
1 polymer ?
#
loop_
_entity_poly.entity_id
_entity_poly.type
_entity_poly.pdbx_seq_one_letter_code
_entity_poly.pdbx_strand_id
1 'polypeptide(L)'
;MGNTNSTRKVTVPNDDPAGVIKVSEAVVQRLKGTSEEVPRQKSPVDVRSNIQSSAPIVYPPQYSMAGSLTALQIQQAKEEELRKNDEYWMQRLQRQQETHKAMDFHMQQQYDSAVSDVKGSLFACPDPNDEVPCRNLKDKVTECYKNNPKAVLKCSQEVLAFQACVDIKRMEKIENRA
;
A
#
# COMPACT_ATOMS: atom_id res chain seq x y z
N MET A 1 3.69 -39.04 19.12
CA MET A 1 4.87 -39.29 18.26
C MET A 1 4.58 -38.73 16.87
N GLY A 2 5.37 -37.73 16.46
CA GLY A 2 5.70 -37.29 15.08
C GLY A 2 4.60 -37.05 14.03
N ASN A 3 4.24 -35.78 13.78
CA ASN A 3 3.57 -35.34 12.55
C ASN A 3 4.63 -34.84 11.55
N THR A 4 4.92 -35.62 10.49
CA THR A 4 5.99 -35.33 9.52
C THR A 4 5.48 -34.47 8.36
N ASN A 5 5.48 -33.14 8.55
CA ASN A 5 5.31 -32.22 7.42
C ASN A 5 6.65 -32.03 6.70
N SER A 6 6.84 -32.72 5.57
CA SER A 6 8.00 -32.53 4.69
C SER A 6 7.89 -31.20 3.94
N THR A 7 8.64 -30.20 4.37
CA THR A 7 8.71 -28.89 3.69
C THR A 7 9.70 -28.96 2.52
N ARG A 8 9.22 -29.29 1.31
CA ARG A 8 10.02 -29.15 0.09
C ARG A 8 10.19 -27.66 -0.22
N LYS A 9 11.43 -27.17 -0.25
CA LYS A 9 11.75 -25.81 -0.68
C LYS A 9 11.68 -25.75 -2.21
N VAL A 10 10.79 -24.93 -2.74
CA VAL A 10 10.67 -24.66 -4.18
C VAL A 10 11.14 -23.24 -4.43
N THR A 11 12.23 -23.09 -5.17
CA THR A 11 12.75 -21.79 -5.62
C THR A 11 12.29 -21.56 -7.04
N VAL A 12 11.52 -20.48 -7.27
CA VAL A 12 11.07 -20.08 -8.61
C VAL A 12 11.85 -18.84 -9.01
N PRO A 13 12.67 -18.88 -10.08
CA PRO A 13 13.30 -17.68 -10.62
C PRO A 13 12.23 -16.75 -11.21
N ASN A 14 12.34 -15.44 -10.95
CA ASN A 14 11.44 -14.42 -11.49
C ASN A 14 12.14 -13.66 -12.61
N ASP A 15 11.81 -13.95 -13.86
CA ASP A 15 12.46 -13.38 -15.05
C ASP A 15 11.88 -12.03 -15.49
N ASP A 16 11.13 -11.33 -14.62
CA ASP A 16 10.49 -10.06 -14.95
C ASP A 16 11.40 -8.84 -14.63
N PRO A 17 11.68 -7.94 -15.59
CA PRO A 17 12.56 -6.79 -15.38
C PRO A 17 12.01 -5.75 -14.39
N ALA A 18 10.69 -5.74 -14.13
CA ALA A 18 10.07 -4.88 -13.13
C ALA A 18 10.09 -5.49 -11.72
N GLY A 19 10.51 -6.75 -11.56
CA GLY A 19 10.52 -7.45 -10.26
C GLY A 19 9.13 -7.77 -9.71
N VAL A 20 8.07 -7.65 -10.53
CA VAL A 20 6.70 -7.96 -10.15
C VAL A 20 6.43 -9.44 -10.42
N ILE A 21 5.93 -10.17 -9.41
CA ILE A 21 5.58 -11.59 -9.55
C ILE A 21 4.26 -11.70 -10.31
N LYS A 22 4.32 -12.11 -11.58
CA LYS A 22 3.13 -12.32 -12.41
C LYS A 22 2.44 -13.62 -12.01
N VAL A 23 1.22 -13.51 -11.50
CA VAL A 23 0.32 -14.66 -11.26
C VAL A 23 -0.59 -14.84 -12.48
N SER A 24 -0.87 -16.09 -12.86
CA SER A 24 -1.82 -16.36 -13.94
C SER A 24 -3.25 -15.98 -13.53
N GLU A 25 -4.08 -15.58 -14.49
CA GLU A 25 -5.47 -15.16 -14.25
C GLU A 25 -6.29 -16.25 -13.52
N ALA A 26 -6.02 -17.53 -13.83
CA ALA A 26 -6.65 -18.66 -13.15
C ALA A 26 -6.34 -18.72 -11.64
N VAL A 27 -5.16 -18.27 -11.21
CA VAL A 27 -4.78 -18.19 -9.79
C VAL A 27 -5.47 -17.01 -9.12
N VAL A 28 -5.60 -15.89 -9.82
CA VAL A 28 -6.35 -14.71 -9.36
C VAL A 28 -7.81 -15.06 -9.15
N GLN A 29 -8.43 -15.77 -10.09
CA GLN A 29 -9.81 -16.26 -10.02
C GLN A 29 -10.04 -17.13 -8.76
N ARG A 30 -9.07 -18.01 -8.45
CA ARG A 30 -9.11 -18.87 -7.25
C ARG A 30 -8.98 -18.07 -5.95
N LEU A 31 -8.10 -17.07 -5.92
CA LEU A 31 -7.91 -16.19 -4.75
C LEU A 31 -9.13 -15.30 -4.50
N LYS A 32 -9.85 -14.90 -5.56
CA LYS A 32 -11.10 -14.13 -5.48
C LYS A 32 -12.32 -14.97 -5.03
N GLY A 33 -12.16 -16.27 -4.81
CA GLY A 33 -13.21 -17.14 -4.27
C GLY A 33 -14.32 -17.52 -5.26
N THR A 34 -14.18 -17.20 -6.54
CA THR A 34 -15.11 -17.63 -7.59
C THR A 34 -14.72 -19.02 -8.07
N SER A 35 -15.26 -20.05 -7.43
CA SER A 35 -15.07 -21.45 -7.82
C SER A 35 -15.90 -21.77 -9.06
N GLU A 36 -15.31 -21.69 -10.25
CA GLU A 36 -15.78 -22.45 -11.40
C GLU A 36 -15.06 -23.81 -11.43
N GLU A 37 -15.83 -24.88 -11.28
CA GLU A 37 -15.34 -26.26 -11.36
C GLU A 37 -14.94 -26.59 -12.81
N VAL A 38 -13.63 -26.63 -13.09
CA VAL A 38 -13.11 -27.20 -14.33
C VAL A 38 -12.75 -28.68 -14.10
N PRO A 39 -13.16 -29.63 -14.98
CA PRO A 39 -13.01 -31.06 -14.74
C PRO A 39 -11.55 -31.50 -14.64
N ARG A 40 -11.23 -32.20 -13.54
CA ARG A 40 -9.96 -32.88 -13.31
C ARG A 40 -9.85 -34.09 -14.25
N GLN A 41 -9.08 -33.98 -15.34
CA GLN A 41 -8.67 -35.15 -16.10
C GLN A 41 -7.77 -36.03 -15.23
N LYS A 42 -8.23 -37.28 -15.04
CA LYS A 42 -7.51 -38.37 -14.37
C LYS A 42 -6.57 -39.02 -15.38
N SER A 43 -5.29 -39.14 -15.05
CA SER A 43 -4.40 -40.14 -15.67
C SER A 43 -3.90 -41.07 -14.57
N PRO A 44 -4.23 -42.37 -14.60
CA PRO A 44 -3.78 -43.32 -13.61
C PRO A 44 -2.56 -44.13 -14.09
N VAL A 45 -1.93 -44.76 -13.09
CA VAL A 45 -1.10 -45.97 -13.15
C VAL A 45 0.41 -45.79 -13.27
N ASP A 46 0.99 -45.66 -12.08
CA ASP A 46 2.24 -46.26 -11.60
C ASP A 46 2.45 -47.69 -12.15
N VAL A 47 3.47 -47.91 -12.97
CA VAL A 47 3.97 -49.26 -13.30
C VAL A 47 5.42 -49.35 -12.85
N ARG A 48 5.56 -49.86 -11.63
CA ARG A 48 6.82 -50.30 -11.04
C ARG A 48 7.08 -51.74 -11.48
N SER A 49 7.82 -51.93 -12.57
CA SER A 49 8.28 -53.26 -13.01
C SER A 49 9.77 -53.46 -12.74
N ASN A 50 10.00 -54.22 -11.67
CA ASN A 50 10.93 -55.34 -11.51
C ASN A 50 12.36 -55.22 -12.08
N ILE A 51 13.33 -55.24 -11.18
CA ILE A 51 14.76 -55.36 -11.42
C ILE A 51 15.07 -56.83 -11.71
N GLN A 52 15.69 -57.12 -12.85
CA GLN A 52 16.42 -58.38 -13.04
C GLN A 52 17.78 -58.11 -13.69
N SER A 53 18.79 -58.55 -12.95
CA SER A 53 20.22 -58.29 -13.14
C SER A 53 20.79 -59.05 -14.33
N SER A 54 21.40 -58.31 -15.26
CA SER A 54 22.62 -58.76 -15.94
C SER A 54 23.51 -57.54 -16.07
N ALA A 55 24.72 -57.60 -15.52
CA ALA A 55 25.64 -56.48 -15.49
C ALA A 55 26.34 -56.37 -16.86
N PRO A 56 26.14 -55.29 -17.64
CA PRO A 56 27.08 -54.95 -18.68
C PRO A 56 28.31 -54.31 -18.00
N ILE A 57 29.51 -54.76 -18.38
CA ILE A 57 30.76 -54.10 -18.01
C ILE A 57 30.72 -52.71 -18.66
N VAL A 58 30.39 -51.69 -17.87
CA VAL A 58 30.48 -50.28 -18.27
C VAL A 58 31.96 -49.91 -18.20
N TYR A 59 32.62 -49.83 -19.35
CA TYR A 59 33.88 -49.10 -19.46
C TYR A 59 33.61 -47.64 -19.05
N PRO A 60 34.44 -47.02 -18.18
CA PRO A 60 34.25 -45.62 -17.86
C PRO A 60 34.37 -44.82 -19.15
N PRO A 61 33.41 -43.93 -19.48
CA PRO A 61 33.57 -43.03 -20.61
C PRO A 61 34.83 -42.21 -20.35
N GLN A 62 35.77 -42.30 -21.29
CA GLN A 62 36.96 -41.47 -21.31
C GLN A 62 36.48 -40.05 -21.58
N TYR A 63 36.27 -39.27 -20.52
CA TYR A 63 36.01 -37.84 -20.65
C TYR A 63 37.28 -37.21 -21.22
N SER A 64 37.27 -36.98 -22.53
CA SER A 64 38.22 -36.10 -23.18
C SER A 64 38.11 -34.72 -22.53
N MET A 65 39.11 -34.35 -21.74
CA MET A 65 39.29 -33.01 -21.17
C MET A 65 39.66 -32.00 -22.27
N ALA A 66 38.74 -31.79 -23.20
CA ALA A 66 38.82 -30.71 -24.18
C ALA A 66 37.75 -29.68 -23.82
N GLY A 67 38.15 -28.60 -23.14
CA GLY A 67 37.30 -27.43 -22.87
C GLY A 67 36.94 -27.15 -21.41
N SER A 68 37.52 -27.86 -20.43
CA SER A 68 37.33 -27.51 -19.02
C SER A 68 38.08 -26.22 -18.68
N LEU A 69 37.35 -25.14 -18.39
CA LEU A 69 37.92 -23.89 -17.89
C LEU A 69 38.82 -24.18 -16.68
N THR A 70 39.99 -23.55 -16.63
CA THR A 70 40.87 -23.68 -15.47
C THR A 70 40.17 -23.16 -14.21
N ALA A 71 40.46 -23.75 -13.05
CA ALA A 71 39.87 -23.31 -11.78
C ALA A 71 40.08 -21.80 -11.52
N LEU A 72 41.22 -21.25 -11.98
CA LEU A 72 41.52 -19.83 -11.92
C LEU A 72 40.58 -18.98 -12.78
N GLN A 73 40.30 -19.39 -14.03
CA GLN A 73 39.34 -18.70 -14.90
C GLN A 73 37.93 -18.70 -14.30
N ILE A 74 37.54 -19.81 -13.64
CA ILE A 74 36.25 -19.90 -12.96
C ILE A 74 36.18 -18.93 -11.78
N GLN A 75 37.27 -18.80 -10.99
CA GLN A 75 37.35 -17.85 -9.89
C GLN A 75 37.25 -16.40 -10.38
N GLN A 76 37.99 -16.05 -11.43
CA GLN A 76 37.95 -14.70 -12.01
C GLN A 76 36.57 -14.35 -12.55
N ALA A 77 35.94 -15.26 -13.29
CA ALA A 77 34.57 -15.07 -13.78
C ALA A 77 33.58 -14.92 -12.61
N LYS A 78 33.74 -15.71 -11.54
CA LYS A 78 32.90 -15.60 -10.35
C LYS A 78 33.07 -14.25 -9.64
N GLU A 79 34.29 -13.77 -9.47
CA GLU A 79 34.57 -12.48 -8.84
C GLU A 79 34.00 -11.32 -9.66
N GLU A 80 34.10 -11.38 -10.99
CA GLU A 80 33.53 -10.36 -11.87
C GLU A 80 31.99 -10.31 -11.77
N GLU A 81 31.34 -11.48 -11.74
CA GLU A 81 29.87 -11.56 -11.59
C GLU A 81 29.40 -11.09 -10.20
N LEU A 82 30.16 -11.42 -9.14
CA LEU A 82 29.88 -10.89 -7.81
C LEU A 82 30.00 -9.36 -7.79
N ARG A 83 31.03 -8.80 -8.44
CA ARG A 83 31.22 -7.35 -8.52
C ARG A 83 30.08 -6.65 -9.26
N LYS A 84 29.66 -7.20 -10.40
CA LYS A 84 28.50 -6.69 -11.15
C LYS A 84 27.20 -6.74 -10.32
N ASN A 85 27.00 -7.82 -9.57
CA ASN A 85 25.84 -7.96 -8.70
C ASN A 85 25.88 -6.92 -7.56
N ASP A 86 27.02 -6.71 -6.91
CA ASP A 86 27.18 -5.70 -5.86
C ASP A 86 26.93 -4.28 -6.41
N GLU A 87 27.52 -3.95 -7.56
CA GLU A 87 27.27 -2.68 -8.27
C GLU A 87 25.79 -2.48 -8.59
N TYR A 88 25.11 -3.51 -9.11
CA TYR A 88 23.68 -3.47 -9.40
C TYR A 88 22.83 -3.21 -8.16
N TRP A 89 23.07 -3.93 -7.06
CA TRP A 89 22.30 -3.76 -5.84
C TRP A 89 22.56 -2.42 -5.16
N MET A 90 23.80 -1.92 -5.18
CA MET A 90 24.11 -0.58 -4.69
C MET A 90 23.33 0.48 -5.47
N GLN A 91 23.39 0.45 -6.81
CA GLN A 91 22.68 1.41 -7.66
C GLN A 91 21.16 1.31 -7.48
N ARG A 92 20.62 0.10 -7.38
CA ARG A 92 19.20 -0.13 -7.14
C ARG A 92 18.76 0.44 -5.80
N LEU A 93 19.53 0.20 -4.74
CA LEU A 93 19.23 0.70 -3.40
C LEU A 93 19.31 2.24 -3.37
N GLN A 94 20.31 2.82 -4.01
CA GLN A 94 20.44 4.26 -4.14
C GLN A 94 19.23 4.87 -4.88
N ARG A 95 18.86 4.32 -6.04
CA ARG A 95 17.69 4.77 -6.81
C ARG A 95 16.41 4.68 -5.99
N GLN A 96 16.25 3.60 -5.22
CA GLN A 96 15.09 3.43 -4.35
C GLN A 96 15.06 4.50 -3.26
N GLN A 97 16.18 4.77 -2.60
CA GLN A 97 16.27 5.83 -1.60
C GLN A 97 15.99 7.22 -2.19
N GLU A 98 16.54 7.53 -3.36
CA GLU A 98 16.28 8.79 -4.07
C GLU A 98 14.80 8.94 -4.45
N THR A 99 14.18 7.86 -4.92
CA THR A 99 12.73 7.83 -5.25
C THR A 99 11.89 8.07 -4.02
N HIS A 100 12.19 7.42 -2.89
CA HIS A 100 11.48 7.66 -1.63
C HIS A 100 11.65 9.10 -1.15
N LYS A 101 12.87 9.65 -1.19
CA LYS A 101 13.12 11.05 -0.85
C LYS A 101 12.31 12.02 -1.72
N ALA A 102 12.22 11.76 -3.02
CA ALA A 102 11.43 12.57 -3.93
C ALA A 102 9.93 12.50 -3.60
N MET A 103 9.40 11.31 -3.32
CA MET A 103 8.00 11.15 -2.91
C MET A 103 7.72 11.85 -1.57
N ASP A 104 8.60 11.69 -0.58
CA ASP A 104 8.46 12.32 0.73
C ASP A 104 8.46 13.84 0.62
N PHE A 105 9.33 14.41 -0.22
CA PHE A 105 9.35 15.84 -0.50
C PHE A 105 8.01 16.34 -1.04
N HIS A 106 7.45 15.68 -2.06
CA HIS A 106 6.16 16.05 -2.63
C HIS A 106 5.02 15.87 -1.63
N MET A 107 5.03 14.78 -0.85
CA MET A 107 4.03 14.52 0.18
C MET A 107 4.03 15.61 1.26
N GLN A 108 5.22 15.98 1.76
CA GLN A 108 5.36 17.04 2.76
C GLN A 108 4.88 18.39 2.21
N GLN A 109 5.25 18.74 0.99
CA GLN A 109 4.80 19.97 0.35
C GLN A 109 3.27 20.04 0.25
N GLN A 110 2.61 18.96 -0.19
CA GLN A 110 1.16 18.90 -0.30
C GLN A 110 0.48 18.95 1.07
N TYR A 111 1.05 18.27 2.07
CA TYR A 111 0.56 18.33 3.44
C TYR A 111 0.64 19.74 4.00
N ASP A 112 1.80 20.39 3.89
CA ASP A 112 2.01 21.75 4.40
C ASP A 112 1.09 22.75 3.70
N SER A 113 0.90 22.62 2.39
CA SER A 113 -0.07 23.42 1.63
C SER A 113 -1.49 23.22 2.17
N ALA A 114 -1.95 21.98 2.30
CA ALA A 114 -3.29 21.68 2.79
C ALA A 114 -3.50 22.18 4.23
N VAL A 115 -2.50 22.04 5.09
CA VAL A 115 -2.53 22.58 6.47
C VAL A 115 -2.61 24.10 6.45
N SER A 116 -1.86 24.77 5.58
CA SER A 116 -1.91 26.23 5.41
C SER A 116 -3.31 26.68 4.97
N ASP A 117 -3.91 26.01 3.99
CA ASP A 117 -5.24 26.33 3.47
C ASP A 117 -6.32 26.17 4.55
N VAL A 118 -6.25 25.10 5.33
CA VAL A 118 -7.15 24.87 6.47
C VAL A 118 -6.97 25.94 7.54
N LYS A 119 -5.72 26.30 7.86
CA LYS A 119 -5.45 27.37 8.83
C LYS A 119 -5.99 28.72 8.35
N GLY A 120 -5.73 29.08 7.09
CA GLY A 120 -6.22 30.33 6.50
C GLY A 120 -7.74 30.39 6.34
N SER A 121 -8.42 29.26 6.15
CA SER A 121 -9.87 29.24 5.88
C SER A 121 -10.74 28.93 7.11
N LEU A 122 -10.30 28.06 8.02
CA LEU A 122 -11.07 27.62 9.18
C LEU A 122 -10.65 28.33 10.46
N PHE A 123 -9.36 28.65 10.60
CA PHE A 123 -8.76 29.20 11.80
C PHE A 123 -8.21 30.62 11.62
N ALA A 124 -8.55 31.30 10.51
CA ALA A 124 -8.23 32.71 10.39
C ALA A 124 -8.82 33.46 11.59
N CYS A 125 -7.95 34.21 12.26
CA CYS A 125 -8.39 35.15 13.28
C CYS A 125 -9.39 36.11 12.63
N PRO A 126 -10.59 36.28 13.20
CA PRO A 126 -11.53 37.30 12.73
C PRO A 126 -10.83 38.67 12.73
N ASP A 127 -11.03 39.47 11.69
CA ASP A 127 -10.56 40.85 11.70
C ASP A 127 -11.18 41.56 12.93
N PRO A 128 -10.43 42.39 13.67
CA PRO A 128 -11.01 43.14 14.79
C PRO A 128 -12.19 44.05 14.39
N ASN A 129 -12.35 44.38 13.11
CA ASN A 129 -13.49 45.13 12.57
C ASN A 129 -14.63 44.24 12.03
N ASP A 130 -14.43 42.92 11.92
CA ASP A 130 -15.49 42.01 11.47
C ASP A 130 -16.58 41.91 12.54
N GLU A 131 -17.79 42.31 12.18
CA GLU A 131 -18.94 42.19 13.07
C GLU A 131 -19.27 40.71 13.28
N VAL A 132 -19.22 40.27 14.54
CA VAL A 132 -19.51 38.88 14.91
C VAL A 132 -20.95 38.53 14.48
N PRO A 133 -21.14 37.49 13.65
CA PRO A 133 -22.47 37.14 13.16
C PRO A 133 -23.47 36.91 14.29
N CYS A 134 -24.68 37.45 14.12
CA CYS A 134 -25.82 37.22 15.00
C CYS A 134 -25.63 37.65 16.47
N ARG A 135 -24.69 38.56 16.76
CA ARG A 135 -24.38 39.03 18.11
C ARG A 135 -25.61 39.51 18.89
N ASN A 136 -26.43 40.35 18.27
CA ASN A 136 -27.64 40.90 18.91
C ASN A 136 -28.66 39.81 19.29
N LEU A 137 -28.78 38.75 18.49
CA LEU A 137 -29.68 37.63 18.76
C LEU A 137 -29.11 36.69 19.82
N LYS A 138 -27.78 36.50 19.83
CA LYS A 138 -27.09 35.81 20.93
C LYS A 138 -27.40 36.49 22.26
N ASP A 139 -27.25 37.81 22.31
CA ASP A 139 -27.47 38.58 23.53
C ASP A 139 -28.91 38.38 24.06
N LYS A 140 -29.93 38.46 23.18
CA LYS A 140 -31.33 38.16 23.51
C LYS A 140 -31.56 36.75 24.06
N VAL A 141 -30.93 35.73 23.48
CA VAL A 141 -31.01 34.34 23.99
C VAL A 141 -30.42 34.25 25.39
N THR A 142 -29.22 34.81 25.59
CA THR A 142 -28.59 34.83 26.92
C THR A 142 -29.43 35.59 27.95
N GLU A 143 -30.01 36.72 27.57
CA GLU A 143 -30.88 37.50 28.44
C GLU A 143 -32.14 36.72 28.82
N CYS A 144 -32.79 36.07 27.86
CA CYS A 144 -33.99 35.28 28.14
C CYS A 144 -33.69 34.12 29.10
N TYR A 145 -32.58 33.40 28.92
CA TYR A 145 -32.19 32.33 29.83
C TYR A 145 -31.82 32.82 31.23
N LYS A 146 -31.16 33.98 31.34
CA LYS A 146 -30.90 34.62 32.64
C LYS A 146 -32.20 34.96 33.37
N ASN A 147 -33.21 35.43 32.64
CA ASN A 147 -34.52 35.80 33.20
C ASN A 147 -35.42 34.59 33.49
N ASN A 148 -35.19 33.44 32.83
CA ASN A 148 -36.03 32.24 32.94
C ASN A 148 -35.24 30.95 33.26
N PRO A 149 -34.45 30.91 34.36
CA PRO A 149 -33.51 29.81 34.63
C PRO A 149 -34.19 28.45 34.86
N LYS A 150 -35.45 28.43 35.31
CA LYS A 150 -36.25 27.21 35.54
C LYS A 150 -37.30 26.96 34.46
N ALA A 151 -37.38 27.83 33.44
CA ALA A 151 -38.44 27.82 32.43
C ALA A 151 -37.86 28.11 31.04
N VAL A 152 -36.79 27.39 30.68
CA VAL A 152 -35.98 27.55 29.46
C VAL A 152 -36.82 27.54 28.17
N LEU A 153 -37.92 26.76 28.13
CA LEU A 153 -38.82 26.67 26.97
C LEU A 153 -39.50 28.00 26.60
N LYS A 154 -39.60 28.95 27.55
CA LYS A 154 -40.10 30.31 27.25
C LYS A 154 -39.21 31.06 26.26
N CYS A 155 -37.95 30.68 26.14
CA CYS A 155 -36.95 31.29 25.27
C CYS A 155 -36.85 30.64 23.89
N SER A 156 -37.79 29.74 23.56
CA SER A 156 -37.76 28.98 22.31
C SER A 156 -37.77 29.88 21.06
N GLN A 157 -38.50 31.00 21.11
CA GLN A 157 -38.58 31.96 20.00
C GLN A 157 -37.25 32.66 19.75
N GLU A 158 -36.57 33.10 20.81
CA GLU A 158 -35.26 33.75 20.75
C GLU A 158 -34.20 32.79 20.20
N VAL A 159 -34.25 31.52 20.60
CA VAL A 159 -33.33 30.47 20.13
C VAL A 159 -33.55 30.17 18.65
N LEU A 160 -34.81 30.06 18.21
CA LEU A 160 -35.14 29.83 16.80
C LEU A 160 -34.68 31.01 15.93
N ALA A 161 -34.88 32.24 16.38
CA ALA A 161 -34.41 33.42 15.67
C ALA A 161 -32.87 33.46 15.57
N PHE A 162 -32.17 33.15 16.66
CA PHE A 162 -30.71 33.04 16.65
C PHE A 162 -30.21 31.95 15.70
N GLN A 163 -30.82 30.76 15.76
CA GLN A 163 -30.47 29.64 14.89
C GLN A 163 -30.64 30.01 13.41
N ALA A 164 -31.79 30.58 13.03
CA ALA A 164 -32.05 31.00 11.66
C ALA A 164 -30.98 31.98 11.14
N CYS A 165 -30.57 32.95 11.97
CA CYS A 165 -29.50 33.87 11.61
C CYS A 165 -28.15 33.15 11.38
N VAL A 166 -27.77 32.23 12.27
CA VAL A 166 -26.51 31.47 12.15
C VAL A 166 -26.52 30.61 10.89
N ASP A 167 -27.63 29.95 10.61
CA ASP A 167 -27.79 29.11 9.43
C ASP A 167 -27.66 29.92 8.14
N ILE A 168 -28.33 31.08 8.04
CA ILE A 168 -28.19 32.01 6.90
C ILE A 168 -26.74 32.45 6.73
N LYS A 169 -26.08 32.91 7.80
CA LYS A 169 -24.69 33.40 7.73
C LYS A 169 -23.70 32.29 7.37
N ARG A 170 -23.95 31.05 7.79
CA ARG A 170 -23.16 29.89 7.39
C ARG A 170 -23.33 29.60 5.90
N MET A 171 -24.56 29.65 5.38
CA MET A 171 -24.84 29.45 3.95
C MET A 171 -24.18 30.54 3.09
N GLU A 172 -24.36 31.82 3.42
CA GLU A 172 -23.70 32.95 2.73
C GLU A 172 -22.17 32.77 2.67
N LYS A 173 -21.55 32.30 3.77
CA LYS A 173 -20.10 32.07 3.81
C LYS A 173 -19.66 30.89 2.94
N ILE A 174 -20.50 29.87 2.76
CA ILE A 174 -20.22 28.73 1.88
C ILE A 174 -20.39 29.16 0.42
N GLU A 175 -21.45 29.90 0.10
CA GLU A 175 -21.69 30.41 -1.26
C GLU A 175 -20.58 31.37 -1.72
N ASN A 176 -20.12 32.28 -0.85
CA ASN A 176 -19.03 33.20 -1.17
C ASN A 176 -17.64 32.51 -1.32
N ARG A 177 -17.53 31.21 -1.05
CA ARG A 177 -16.31 30.41 -1.22
C ARG A 177 -16.30 29.56 -2.49
N ALA A 178 -17.45 29.37 -3.14
CA ALA A 178 -17.60 28.60 -4.38
C ALA A 178 -17.31 29.48 -5.61
#